data_AF-W9UQP0-F1
#
_entry.id   AF-W9UQP0-F1
#
_cell.length_a   1.000
_cell.length_b   1.000
_cell.length_c   1.000
_cell.angle_alpha   90.00
_cell.angle_beta   90.00
_cell.angle_gamma   90.00
#
_symmetry.space_group_name_H-M   'P 1'
#
loop_
_entity.id
_entity.type
_entity.pdbx_description
1 polymer ?
#
loop_
_entity_poly.entity_id
_entity_poly.type
_entity_poly.pdbx_seq_one_letter_code
_entity_poly.pdbx_strand_id
1 'polypeptide(L)'
;MHPLVTELIQKWQKIPDSNLIDHILVRYHEKHRLQLVQLIALSERVEVVHAKHPLCPTGLTQHLKCMEQDLISHMLKEENILFPMIRSGWKDMALATIRMMMYEHEQHNESLDTLLLLTHELSLPKDACQIWLKLYEGIQELYKDLVEHIALENSILFNY
;
A
#
# COMPACT_ATOMS: atom_id res chain seq x y z
N MET A 1 7.51 11.47 -10.86
CA MET A 1 7.28 10.01 -10.75
C MET A 1 8.62 9.31 -10.63
N HIS A 2 8.78 8.37 -9.71
CA HIS A 2 10.06 7.67 -9.46
C HIS A 2 10.45 6.81 -10.70
N PRO A 3 11.73 6.73 -11.11
CA PRO A 3 12.14 6.04 -12.35
C PRO A 3 11.66 4.59 -12.47
N LEU A 4 11.67 3.84 -11.36
CA LEU A 4 11.19 2.45 -11.32
C LEU A 4 9.69 2.33 -11.61
N VAL A 5 8.88 3.31 -11.19
CA VAL A 5 7.44 3.33 -11.47
C VAL A 5 7.19 3.59 -12.96
N THR A 6 7.99 4.45 -13.59
CA THR A 6 7.91 4.71 -15.03
C THR A 6 8.17 3.45 -15.85
N GLU A 7 9.23 2.69 -15.52
CA GLU A 7 9.56 1.43 -16.21
C GLU A 7 8.47 0.36 -16.00
N LEU A 8 7.93 0.27 -14.78
CA LEU A 8 6.82 -0.61 -14.45
C LEU A 8 5.59 -0.28 -15.30
N ILE A 9 5.20 0.99 -15.38
CA ILE A 9 4.06 1.43 -16.19
C ILE A 9 4.28 1.09 -17.67
N GLN A 10 5.46 1.39 -18.21
CA GLN A 10 5.79 1.09 -19.62
C GLN A 10 5.66 -0.40 -19.94
N LYS A 11 6.07 -1.27 -19.02
CA LYS A 11 5.93 -2.73 -19.16
C LYS A 11 4.46 -3.15 -19.27
N TRP A 12 3.58 -2.57 -18.47
CA TRP A 12 2.18 -2.97 -18.37
C TRP A 12 1.23 -2.26 -19.35
N GLN A 13 1.64 -1.12 -19.92
CA GLN A 13 0.79 -0.30 -20.80
C GLN A 13 0.24 -1.03 -22.04
N LYS A 14 0.90 -2.08 -22.50
CA LYS A 14 0.48 -2.88 -23.68
C LYS A 14 -0.13 -4.23 -23.31
N ILE A 15 -0.26 -4.52 -22.02
CA ILE A 15 -0.79 -5.78 -21.51
C ILE A 15 -2.30 -5.61 -21.29
N PRO A 16 -3.15 -6.61 -21.61
CA PRO A 16 -4.59 -6.52 -21.38
C PRO A 16 -4.94 -6.25 -19.91
N ASP A 17 -5.96 -5.44 -19.67
CA ASP A 17 -6.43 -5.09 -18.32
C ASP A 17 -6.72 -6.32 -17.45
N SER A 18 -7.25 -7.39 -18.04
CA SER A 18 -7.54 -8.64 -17.32
C SER A 18 -6.28 -9.26 -16.70
N ASN A 19 -5.16 -9.27 -17.44
CA ASN A 19 -3.88 -9.74 -16.94
C ASN A 19 -3.26 -8.80 -15.90
N LEU A 20 -3.46 -7.47 -16.05
CA LEU A 20 -3.01 -6.51 -15.05
C LEU A 20 -3.82 -6.67 -13.75
N ILE A 21 -5.12 -6.87 -13.83
CA ILE A 21 -5.98 -7.16 -12.66
C ILE A 21 -5.50 -8.45 -11.97
N ASP A 22 -5.28 -9.54 -12.71
CA ASP A 22 -4.77 -10.79 -12.10
C ASP A 22 -3.43 -10.58 -11.40
N HIS A 23 -2.56 -9.76 -11.98
CA HIS A 23 -1.31 -9.38 -11.36
C HIS A 23 -1.51 -8.58 -10.09
N ILE A 24 -2.39 -7.57 -10.10
CA ILE A 24 -2.67 -6.71 -8.94
C ILE A 24 -3.18 -7.53 -7.77
N LEU A 25 -4.16 -8.41 -8.02
CA LEU A 25 -4.74 -9.27 -7.00
C LEU A 25 -3.69 -10.13 -6.28
N VAL A 26 -2.83 -10.80 -7.03
CA VAL A 26 -1.85 -11.73 -6.45
C VAL A 26 -0.60 -11.00 -5.93
N ARG A 27 -0.03 -10.09 -6.72
CA ARG A 27 1.24 -9.45 -6.38
C ARG A 27 1.10 -8.38 -5.31
N TYR A 28 -0.03 -7.70 -5.25
CA TYR A 28 -0.24 -6.55 -4.36
C TYR A 28 -1.34 -6.85 -3.33
N HIS A 29 -2.57 -7.16 -3.72
CA HIS A 29 -3.67 -7.29 -2.73
C HIS A 29 -3.42 -8.39 -1.70
N GLU A 30 -3.14 -9.62 -2.15
CA GLU A 30 -2.80 -10.73 -1.24
C GLU A 30 -1.58 -10.41 -0.38
N LYS A 31 -0.57 -9.74 -0.97
CA LYS A 31 0.65 -9.39 -0.27
C LYS A 31 0.43 -8.34 0.81
N HIS A 32 -0.35 -7.29 0.53
CA HIS A 32 -0.66 -6.23 1.49
C HIS A 32 -1.40 -6.77 2.71
N ARG A 33 -2.34 -7.71 2.51
CA ARG A 33 -3.03 -8.40 3.61
C ARG A 33 -2.05 -9.09 4.56
N LEU A 34 -1.03 -9.74 4.01
CA LEU A 34 0.00 -10.41 4.82
C LEU A 34 0.98 -9.42 5.46
N GLN A 35 1.41 -8.41 4.70
CA GLN A 35 2.35 -7.38 5.16
C GLN A 35 1.78 -6.63 6.37
N LEU A 36 0.55 -6.12 6.28
CA LEU A 36 -0.06 -5.31 7.33
C LEU A 36 -0.21 -6.09 8.65
N VAL A 37 -0.70 -7.34 8.58
CA VAL A 37 -0.78 -8.22 9.76
C VAL A 37 0.59 -8.40 10.44
N GLN A 38 1.63 -8.64 9.64
CA GLN A 38 3.00 -8.84 10.17
C GLN A 38 3.57 -7.54 10.77
N LEU A 39 3.37 -6.41 10.09
CA LEU A 39 3.89 -5.11 10.52
C LEU A 39 3.19 -4.59 11.77
N ILE A 40 1.89 -4.82 11.90
CA ILE A 40 1.14 -4.53 13.14
C ILE A 40 1.74 -5.33 14.31
N ALA A 41 1.96 -6.63 14.15
CA ALA A 41 2.53 -7.45 15.21
C ALA A 41 3.97 -7.04 15.59
N LEU A 42 4.78 -6.63 14.61
CA LEU A 42 6.14 -6.14 14.85
C LEU A 42 6.14 -4.77 15.53
N SER A 43 5.29 -3.83 15.07
CA SER A 43 5.19 -2.48 15.65
C SER A 43 4.72 -2.52 17.11
N GLU A 44 3.74 -3.37 17.45
CA GLU A 44 3.31 -3.57 18.84
C GLU A 44 4.47 -3.95 19.76
N ARG A 45 5.31 -4.89 19.31
CA ARG A 45 6.47 -5.35 20.08
C ARG A 45 7.52 -4.25 20.21
N VAL A 46 7.79 -3.51 19.14
CA VAL A 46 8.77 -2.41 19.17
C VAL A 46 8.31 -1.32 20.11
N GLU A 47 7.05 -0.86 20.00
CA GLU A 47 6.51 0.19 20.86
C GLU A 47 6.50 -0.21 22.34
N VAL A 48 6.14 -1.46 22.66
CA VAL A 48 6.14 -1.94 24.06
C VAL A 48 7.56 -2.04 24.63
N VAL A 49 8.48 -2.69 23.90
CA VAL A 49 9.85 -2.95 24.39
C VAL A 49 10.67 -1.67 24.46
N HIS A 50 10.47 -0.76 23.50
CA HIS A 50 11.24 0.47 23.36
C HIS A 50 10.47 1.71 23.78
N ALA A 51 9.38 1.61 24.54
CA ALA A 51 8.53 2.74 24.95
C ALA A 51 9.28 3.94 25.58
N LYS A 52 10.44 3.70 26.21
CA LYS A 52 11.28 4.75 26.83
C LYS A 52 12.41 5.26 25.92
N HIS A 53 12.60 4.64 24.76
CA HIS A 53 13.61 5.04 23.80
C HIS A 53 13.15 6.33 23.09
N PRO A 54 13.99 7.37 22.98
CA PRO A 54 13.57 8.67 22.44
C PRO A 54 13.14 8.61 20.97
N LEU A 55 13.64 7.62 20.21
CA LEU A 55 13.27 7.40 18.81
C LEU A 55 12.21 6.31 18.62
N CYS A 56 11.54 5.86 19.70
CA CYS A 56 10.47 4.87 19.59
C CYS A 56 9.36 5.39 18.67
N PRO A 57 8.91 4.63 17.65
CA PRO A 57 7.91 5.07 16.68
C PRO A 57 6.51 5.00 17.29
N THR A 58 6.28 5.85 18.27
CA THR A 58 5.07 5.83 19.10
C THR A 58 3.85 6.16 18.26
N GLY A 59 2.81 5.32 18.32
CA GLY A 59 1.59 5.46 17.52
C GLY A 59 1.62 4.72 16.17
N LEU A 60 2.76 4.14 15.78
CA LEU A 60 2.92 3.40 14.52
C LEU A 60 1.94 2.22 14.41
N THR A 61 1.75 1.48 15.50
CA THR A 61 0.81 0.35 15.57
C THR A 61 -0.59 0.79 15.22
N GLN A 62 -1.05 1.89 15.82
CA GLN A 62 -2.41 2.38 15.61
C GLN A 62 -2.58 2.88 14.18
N HIS A 63 -1.57 3.56 13.64
CA HIS A 63 -1.55 4.01 12.25
C HIS A 63 -1.66 2.82 11.27
N LEU A 64 -0.84 1.78 11.47
CA LEU A 64 -0.87 0.57 10.65
C LEU A 64 -2.23 -0.16 10.71
N LYS A 65 -2.89 -0.18 11.88
CA LYS A 65 -4.25 -0.74 12.02
C LYS A 65 -5.29 0.07 11.23
N CYS A 66 -5.20 1.39 11.23
CA CYS A 66 -6.08 2.23 10.41
C CYS A 66 -5.81 1.97 8.92
N MET A 67 -4.54 1.97 8.50
CA MET A 67 -4.16 1.65 7.13
C MET A 67 -4.67 0.28 6.68
N GLU A 68 -4.58 -0.74 7.54
CA GLU A 68 -5.10 -2.08 7.26
C GLU A 68 -6.62 -2.05 7.00
N GLN A 69 -7.39 -1.40 7.88
CA GLN A 69 -8.84 -1.32 7.71
C GLN A 69 -9.23 -0.60 6.42
N ASP A 70 -8.61 0.54 6.16
CA ASP A 70 -8.91 1.37 4.99
C ASP A 70 -8.51 0.63 3.70
N LEU A 71 -7.30 0.07 3.65
CA LEU A 71 -6.81 -0.61 2.45
C LEU A 71 -7.56 -1.93 2.19
N ILE A 72 -7.95 -2.68 3.22
CA ILE A 72 -8.78 -3.88 3.04
C ILE A 72 -10.15 -3.50 2.49
N SER A 73 -10.78 -2.46 3.04
CA SER A 73 -12.07 -1.95 2.56
C SER A 73 -11.99 -1.48 1.12
N HIS A 74 -10.94 -0.73 0.78
CA HIS A 74 -10.60 -0.29 -0.57
C HIS A 74 -10.51 -1.46 -1.54
N MET A 75 -9.58 -2.40 -1.30
CA MET A 75 -9.33 -3.55 -2.18
C MET A 75 -10.58 -4.43 -2.36
N LEU A 76 -11.45 -4.54 -1.34
CA LEU A 76 -12.71 -5.30 -1.47
C LEU A 76 -13.70 -4.64 -2.45
N LYS A 77 -13.74 -3.31 -2.54
CA LYS A 77 -14.58 -2.62 -3.55
C LYS A 77 -14.03 -2.88 -4.94
N GLU A 78 -12.72 -2.91 -5.08
CA GLU A 78 -12.08 -3.20 -6.35
C GLU A 78 -12.34 -4.64 -6.80
N GLU A 79 -12.03 -5.60 -5.92
CA GLU A 79 -12.19 -7.03 -6.16
C GLU A 79 -13.63 -7.43 -6.49
N ASN A 80 -14.61 -6.90 -5.75
CA ASN A 80 -16.00 -7.36 -5.86
C ASN A 80 -16.82 -6.55 -6.86
N ILE A 81 -16.44 -5.31 -7.16
CA ILE A 81 -17.24 -4.40 -8.00
C ILE A 81 -16.43 -3.89 -9.19
N LEU A 82 -15.36 -3.15 -8.95
CA LEU A 82 -14.68 -2.40 -10.02
C LEU A 82 -14.01 -3.34 -11.04
N PHE A 83 -13.19 -4.29 -10.58
CA PHE A 83 -12.47 -5.20 -11.45
C PHE A 83 -13.42 -6.09 -12.29
N PRO A 84 -14.51 -6.67 -11.74
CA PRO A 84 -15.53 -7.34 -12.55
C PRO A 84 -16.16 -6.44 -13.63
N MET A 85 -16.44 -5.17 -13.31
CA MET A 85 -16.99 -4.22 -14.30
C MET A 85 -15.99 -3.94 -15.43
N ILE A 86 -14.71 -3.71 -15.10
CA ILE A 86 -13.65 -3.48 -16.08
C ILE A 86 -13.48 -4.71 -16.98
N ARG A 87 -13.46 -5.92 -16.40
CA ARG A 87 -13.37 -7.19 -17.16
C ARG A 87 -14.55 -7.40 -18.11
N SER A 88 -15.74 -6.93 -17.72
CA SER A 88 -16.96 -7.03 -18.53
C SER A 88 -17.06 -5.95 -19.61
N GLY A 89 -16.08 -5.04 -19.69
CA GLY A 89 -16.07 -3.94 -20.65
C GLY A 89 -17.03 -2.79 -20.30
N TRP A 90 -17.56 -2.74 -19.06
CA TRP A 90 -18.49 -1.71 -18.61
C TRP A 90 -17.78 -0.47 -18.05
N LYS A 91 -16.72 -0.03 -18.74
CA LYS A 91 -15.82 1.02 -18.27
C LYS A 91 -16.52 2.37 -18.08
N ASP A 92 -17.43 2.74 -18.97
CA ASP A 92 -18.21 3.99 -18.85
C ASP A 92 -19.07 4.02 -17.59
N MET A 93 -19.61 2.87 -17.17
CA MET A 93 -20.39 2.76 -15.94
C MET A 93 -19.51 2.76 -14.68
N ALA A 94 -18.23 2.46 -14.81
CA ALA A 94 -17.28 2.40 -13.71
C ALA A 94 -16.71 3.78 -13.33
N LEU A 95 -16.89 4.83 -14.15
CA LEU A 95 -16.28 6.15 -13.95
C LEU A 95 -16.52 6.76 -12.56
N ALA A 96 -17.72 6.58 -11.99
CA ALA A 96 -18.00 7.08 -10.64
C ALA A 96 -17.21 6.32 -9.57
N THR A 97 -17.13 4.99 -9.69
CA THR A 97 -16.34 4.12 -8.81
C THR A 97 -14.85 4.42 -8.94
N ILE A 98 -14.34 4.61 -10.16
CA ILE A 98 -12.94 4.97 -10.42
C ILE A 98 -12.58 6.28 -9.70
N ARG A 99 -13.42 7.32 -9.80
CA ARG A 99 -13.17 8.58 -9.08
C ARG A 99 -13.10 8.39 -7.57
N MET A 100 -13.92 7.51 -7.00
CA MET A 100 -13.84 7.18 -5.57
C MET A 100 -12.52 6.46 -5.25
N MET A 101 -12.09 5.49 -6.05
CA MET A 101 -10.83 4.78 -5.82
C MET A 101 -9.63 5.73 -5.94
N MET A 102 -9.63 6.64 -6.92
CA MET A 102 -8.59 7.67 -7.04
C MET A 102 -8.53 8.61 -5.83
N TYR A 103 -9.68 9.00 -5.27
CA TYR A 103 -9.72 9.78 -4.03
C TYR A 103 -9.14 8.99 -2.85
N GLU A 104 -9.51 7.72 -2.71
CA GLU A 104 -8.96 6.85 -1.66
C GLU A 104 -7.46 6.60 -1.84
N HIS A 105 -6.95 6.55 -3.08
CA HIS A 105 -5.52 6.48 -3.36
C HIS A 105 -4.77 7.71 -2.85
N GLU A 106 -5.33 8.92 -2.95
CA GLU A 106 -4.75 10.11 -2.35
C GLU A 106 -4.63 9.95 -0.83
N GLN A 107 -5.69 9.45 -0.18
CA GLN A 107 -5.69 9.18 1.27
C GLN A 107 -4.67 8.10 1.68
N HIS A 108 -4.49 7.07 0.85
CA HIS A 108 -3.47 6.05 1.07
C HIS A 108 -2.05 6.62 0.92
N ASN A 109 -1.82 7.54 -0.02
CA ASN A 109 -0.55 8.25 -0.14
C ASN A 109 -0.27 9.14 1.09
N GLU A 110 -1.27 9.89 1.58
CA GLU A 110 -1.14 10.66 2.83
C GLU A 110 -0.84 9.76 4.05
N SER A 111 -1.40 8.55 4.06
CA SER A 111 -1.13 7.55 5.09
C SER A 111 0.32 7.03 5.01
N LEU A 112 0.87 6.87 3.80
CA LEU A 112 2.28 6.51 3.61
C LEU A 112 3.23 7.63 4.05
N ASP A 113 2.89 8.90 3.80
CA ASP A 113 3.68 10.04 4.28
C ASP A 113 3.72 10.07 5.81
N THR A 114 2.57 9.84 6.45
CA THR A 114 2.48 9.74 7.93
C THR A 114 3.30 8.55 8.46
N LEU A 115 3.31 7.42 7.73
CA LEU A 115 4.09 6.24 8.08
C LEU A 115 5.60 6.53 8.06
N LEU A 116 6.08 7.27 7.07
CA LEU A 116 7.49 7.72 7.01
C LEU A 116 7.82 8.70 8.14
N LEU A 117 6.93 9.64 8.45
CA LEU A 117 7.11 10.58 9.55
C LEU A 117 7.26 9.86 10.91
N LEU A 118 6.35 8.93 11.21
CA LEU A 118 6.36 8.14 12.45
C LEU A 118 7.61 7.26 12.59
N THR A 119 8.23 6.89 11.47
CA THR A 119 9.43 6.06 11.44
C THR A 119 10.72 6.86 11.28
N HIS A 120 10.65 8.19 11.29
CA HIS A 120 11.78 9.10 11.02
C HIS A 120 12.46 8.80 9.68
N GLU A 121 11.68 8.73 8.60
CA GLU A 121 12.16 8.37 7.26
C GLU A 121 12.85 7.00 7.25
N LEU A 122 12.30 6.04 8.01
CA LEU A 122 12.87 4.71 8.21
C LEU A 122 14.31 4.72 8.73
N SER A 123 14.68 5.75 9.49
CA SER A 123 16.00 5.86 10.12
C SER A 123 16.03 5.10 11.44
N LEU A 124 16.83 4.04 11.50
CA LEU A 124 17.00 3.23 12.70
C LEU A 124 18.01 3.86 13.69
N PRO A 125 17.75 3.79 15.01
CA PRO A 125 18.76 4.12 16.01
C PRO A 125 19.92 3.11 15.99
N LYS A 126 21.10 3.53 16.48
CA LYS A 126 22.32 2.69 16.47
C LYS A 126 22.17 1.40 17.29
N ASP A 127 21.31 1.42 18.30
CA ASP A 127 21.01 0.33 19.21
C ASP A 127 19.68 -0.37 18.89
N ALA A 128 19.14 -0.18 17.68
CA ALA A 128 17.94 -0.86 17.22
C ALA A 128 18.10 -2.38 17.32
N CYS A 129 17.10 -3.06 17.90
CA CYS A 129 17.08 -4.51 17.94
C CYS A 129 16.69 -5.10 16.58
N GLN A 130 16.91 -6.41 16.41
CA GLN A 130 16.59 -7.12 15.18
C GLN A 130 15.09 -7.05 14.78
N ILE A 131 14.18 -6.92 15.75
CA ILE A 131 12.74 -6.80 15.49
C ILE A 131 12.43 -5.44 14.87
N TRP A 132 13.06 -4.37 15.37
CA TRP A 132 12.91 -3.02 14.84
C TRP A 132 13.49 -2.90 13.43
N LEU A 133 14.66 -3.49 13.19
CA LEU A 133 15.21 -3.60 11.84
C LEU A 133 14.22 -4.27 10.88
N LYS A 134 13.69 -5.44 11.24
CA LYS A 134 12.70 -6.16 10.42
C LYS A 134 11.42 -5.37 10.19
N LEU A 135 10.96 -4.62 11.20
CA LEU A 135 9.79 -3.74 11.07
C LEU A 135 10.04 -2.70 9.98
N TYR A 136 11.19 -2.02 10.02
CA TYR A 136 11.48 -0.95 9.06
C TYR A 136 11.77 -1.48 7.65
N GLU A 137 12.44 -2.63 7.53
CA GLU A 137 12.59 -3.33 6.24
C GLU A 137 11.22 -3.67 5.63
N GLY A 138 10.31 -4.23 6.44
CA GLY A 138 8.97 -4.57 5.97
C GLY A 138 8.11 -3.33 5.65
N ILE A 139 8.26 -2.23 6.39
CA ILE A 139 7.59 -0.95 6.06
C ILE A 139 8.12 -0.41 4.73
N GLN A 140 9.44 -0.48 4.49
CA GLN A 140 10.02 -0.06 3.21
C GLN A 140 9.45 -0.88 2.05
N GLU A 141 9.29 -2.19 2.25
CA GLU A 141 8.67 -3.08 1.26
C GLU A 141 7.19 -2.74 1.02
N LEU A 142 6.40 -2.55 2.08
CA LEU A 142 4.99 -2.12 1.98
C LEU A 142 4.87 -0.80 1.23
N TYR A 143 5.68 0.21 1.59
CA TYR A 143 5.67 1.52 0.95
C TYR A 143 5.92 1.39 -0.55
N LYS A 144 6.99 0.67 -0.93
CA LYS A 144 7.33 0.45 -2.33
C LYS A 144 6.20 -0.27 -3.07
N ASP A 145 5.69 -1.35 -2.49
CA ASP A 145 4.64 -2.15 -3.12
C ASP A 145 3.36 -1.33 -3.31
N LEU A 146 2.93 -0.56 -2.31
CA LEU A 146 1.69 0.21 -2.37
C LEU A 146 1.80 1.39 -3.35
N VAL A 147 2.97 2.04 -3.44
CA VAL A 147 3.23 3.07 -4.46
C VAL A 147 3.20 2.48 -5.87
N GLU A 148 3.82 1.32 -6.08
CA GLU A 148 3.80 0.63 -7.38
C GLU A 148 2.39 0.18 -7.77
N HIS A 149 1.65 -0.38 -6.81
CA HIS A 149 0.25 -0.79 -6.95
C HIS A 149 -0.64 0.37 -7.41
N ILE A 150 -0.71 1.45 -6.62
CA ILE A 150 -1.52 2.63 -6.91
C ILE A 150 -1.14 3.23 -8.27
N ALA A 151 0.15 3.24 -8.60
CA ALA A 151 0.61 3.79 -9.87
C ALA A 151 0.14 2.98 -11.09
N LEU A 152 0.12 1.64 -11.00
CA LEU A 152 -0.41 0.77 -12.05
C LEU A 152 -1.90 1.03 -12.28
N GLU A 153 -2.65 1.15 -11.20
CA GLU A 153 -4.09 1.41 -11.28
C GLU A 153 -4.39 2.78 -11.86
N ASN A 154 -3.83 3.83 -11.26
CA ASN A 154 -4.07 5.20 -11.70
C ASN A 154 -3.61 5.45 -13.14
N SER A 155 -2.46 4.91 -13.54
CA SER A 155 -1.84 5.27 -14.82
C SER A 155 -2.29 4.40 -15.99
N ILE A 156 -2.79 3.19 -15.72
CA ILE A 156 -3.16 2.22 -16.76
C ILE A 156 -4.61 1.80 -16.58
N LEU A 157 -4.96 1.21 -15.45
CA LEU A 157 -6.26 0.57 -15.28
C LEU A 157 -7.41 1.57 -15.18
N PHE A 158 -7.15 2.79 -14.73
CA PHE A 158 -8.14 3.86 -14.52
C PHE A 158 -7.99 5.02 -15.51
N ASN A 159 -7.03 4.93 -16.44
CA ASN A 159 -6.72 5.99 -17.40
C ASN A 159 -7.63 5.89 -18.63
N TYR A 160 -8.90 6.28 -18.46
CA TYR A 160 -9.93 6.33 -19.51
C TYR A 160 -10.57 7.71 -19.63
#